data_AF-A0A661VW26-F1
#
_entry.id   AF-A0A661VW26-F1
#
_cell.length_a   1.000
_cell.length_b   1.000
_cell.length_c   1.000
_cell.angle_alpha   90.00
_cell.angle_beta   90.00
_cell.angle_gamma   90.00
#
_symmetry.space_group_name_H-M   'P 1'
#
loop_
_entity.id
_entity.type
_entity.pdbx_description
1 polymer ?
#
loop_
_entity_poly.entity_id
_entity_poly.type
_entity_poly.pdbx_seq_one_letter_code
_entity_poly.pdbx_strand_id
1 'polypeptide(L)'
;MSSDIYHTRRSELLLAYVSSRISQVDPAIDYVLTDWEDAGLLKPSYVRPKVAAIEPTLIVHCVGALSNRDLLEVDSCLRRALGLIETALDDVLAEMDLTTQPVATVQALAEKSVAATVAYASAGKSRVDLDRLRKLLSG
;
A
#
# COMPACT_ATOMS: atom_id res chain seq x y z
N MET A 1 -9.23 2.52 3.86
CA MET A 1 -10.46 2.23 4.65
C MET A 1 -11.53 1.72 3.68
N SER A 2 -12.39 0.78 4.10
CA SER A 2 -13.13 -0.19 3.23
C SER A 2 -13.56 0.32 1.85
N SER A 3 -13.38 -0.52 0.82
CA SER A 3 -13.72 -0.16 -0.56
C SER A 3 -15.23 -0.05 -0.79
N ASP A 4 -15.63 0.71 -1.80
CA ASP A 4 -17.05 0.84 -2.21
C ASP A 4 -17.68 -0.52 -2.54
N ILE A 5 -16.88 -1.45 -3.07
CA ILE A 5 -17.30 -2.83 -3.34
C ILE A 5 -17.68 -3.54 -2.04
N TYR A 6 -16.89 -3.36 -0.97
CA TYR A 6 -17.18 -3.96 0.33
C TYR A 6 -18.48 -3.38 0.91
N HIS A 7 -18.62 -2.05 0.93
CA HIS A 7 -19.83 -1.37 1.43
C HIS A 7 -21.10 -1.72 0.64
N THR A 8 -20.99 -1.94 -0.67
CA THR A 8 -22.14 -2.30 -1.51
C THR A 8 -22.61 -3.74 -1.24
N ARG A 9 -21.73 -4.62 -0.76
CA ARG A 9 -22.03 -6.04 -0.54
C ARG A 9 -22.18 -6.44 0.93
N ARG A 10 -21.69 -5.62 1.85
CA ARG A 10 -21.72 -5.85 3.29
C ARG A 10 -22.14 -4.57 3.97
N SER A 11 -23.11 -4.68 4.88
CA SER A 11 -23.57 -3.55 5.70
C SER A 11 -22.58 -3.18 6.81
N GLU A 12 -21.54 -3.97 7.04
CA GLU A 12 -20.52 -3.75 8.06
C GLU A 12 -19.43 -2.78 7.56
N LEU A 13 -18.77 -2.12 8.51
CA LEU A 13 -17.65 -1.22 8.26
C LEU A 13 -16.36 -1.82 8.80
N LEU A 14 -15.27 -1.69 8.05
CA LEU A 14 -13.93 -2.07 8.49
C LEU A 14 -13.20 -0.87 9.08
N LEU A 15 -12.87 -0.95 10.36
CA LEU A 15 -12.17 0.11 11.08
C LEU A 15 -10.80 -0.34 11.56
N ALA A 16 -9.83 0.57 11.50
CA ALA A 16 -8.54 0.44 12.17
C ALA A 16 -8.57 1.18 13.51
N TYR A 17 -7.88 0.65 14.53
CA TYR A 17 -7.86 1.28 15.85
C TYR A 17 -6.91 2.48 15.90
N VAL A 18 -7.34 3.57 16.53
CA VAL A 18 -6.51 4.75 16.84
C VAL A 18 -6.24 4.80 18.35
N SER A 19 -5.01 5.12 18.73
CA SER A 19 -4.58 5.26 20.12
C SER A 19 -3.74 6.52 20.30
N SER A 20 -3.91 7.23 21.42
CA SER A 20 -3.06 8.38 21.76
C SER A 20 -1.94 8.03 22.75
N ARG A 21 -1.70 6.74 23.00
CA ARG A 21 -0.62 6.27 23.88
C ARG A 21 0.69 6.15 23.12
N ILE A 22 1.24 7.28 22.70
CA ILE A 22 2.44 7.34 21.84
C ILE A 22 3.63 6.53 22.39
N SER A 23 3.73 6.38 23.72
CA SER A 23 4.77 5.55 24.36
C SER A 23 4.68 4.05 24.08
N GLN A 24 3.58 3.57 23.48
CA GLN A 24 3.34 2.15 23.15
C GLN A 24 3.37 1.87 21.65
N VAL A 25 3.87 2.82 20.85
CA VAL A 25 4.00 2.67 19.40
C VAL A 25 5.07 1.61 19.10
N ASP A 26 4.74 0.67 18.22
CA ASP A 26 5.72 -0.19 17.56
C ASP A 26 6.03 0.37 16.15
N PRO A 27 7.20 1.01 15.94
CA PRO A 27 7.54 1.64 14.66
C PRO A 27 7.58 0.67 13.48
N ALA A 28 7.67 -0.64 13.71
CA ALA A 28 7.69 -1.62 12.63
C ALA A 28 6.31 -1.79 11.98
N ILE A 29 5.22 -1.65 12.74
CA ILE A 29 3.86 -2.01 12.30
C ILE A 29 2.79 -0.96 12.63
N ASP A 30 3.09 0.05 13.43
CA ASP A 30 2.19 1.16 13.74
C ASP A 30 2.56 2.41 12.94
N TYR A 31 1.62 3.35 12.84
CA TYR A 31 1.85 4.65 12.19
C TYR A 31 1.40 5.81 13.07
N VAL A 32 2.32 6.72 13.42
CA VAL A 32 2.00 7.95 14.14
C VAL A 32 1.45 8.96 13.14
N LEU A 33 0.22 9.44 13.39
CA LEU A 33 -0.45 10.42 12.53
C LEU A 33 0.30 11.74 12.56
N THR A 34 0.64 12.26 11.39
CA THR A 34 1.36 13.53 11.28
C THR A 34 0.40 14.70 11.39
N ASP A 35 -0.75 14.60 10.71
CA ASP A 35 -1.73 15.67 10.56
C ASP A 35 -2.94 15.42 11.50
N TRP A 36 -2.65 15.00 12.74
CA TRP A 36 -3.69 14.59 13.70
C TRP A 36 -4.62 15.73 14.12
N GLU A 37 -4.14 16.97 14.15
CA GLU A 37 -4.95 18.17 14.42
C GLU A 37 -5.99 18.39 13.33
N ASP A 38 -5.57 18.30 12.06
CA ASP A 38 -6.45 18.43 10.89
C ASP A 38 -7.49 17.31 10.84
N ALA A 39 -7.15 16.13 11.38
CA ALA A 39 -8.07 15.02 11.54
C ALA A 39 -9.08 15.17 12.69
N GLY A 40 -9.05 16.28 13.43
CA GLY A 40 -9.95 16.56 14.55
C GLY A 40 -9.59 15.84 15.84
N LEU A 41 -8.40 15.23 15.92
CA LEU A 41 -7.95 14.56 17.14
C LEU A 41 -7.44 15.59 18.14
N LEU A 42 -7.74 15.38 19.43
CA LEU A 42 -7.36 16.32 20.50
C LEU A 42 -5.88 16.27 20.89
N LYS A 43 -5.15 15.24 20.45
CA LYS A 43 -3.76 14.99 20.82
C LYS A 43 -3.06 14.08 19.81
N PRO A 44 -1.72 14.08 19.78
CA PRO A 44 -0.95 13.16 18.95
C PRO A 44 -1.41 11.72 19.15
N SER A 45 -1.68 11.04 18.04
CA SER A 45 -2.23 9.69 18.03
C SER A 45 -1.59 8.85 16.94
N TYR A 46 -1.72 7.54 17.05
CA TYR A 46 -1.20 6.57 16.10
C TYR A 46 -2.27 5.55 15.74
N VAL A 47 -2.18 5.04 14.51
CA VAL A 47 -3.01 3.95 14.01
C VAL A 47 -2.31 2.64 14.28
N ARG A 48 -3.10 1.70 14.81
CA ARG A 48 -2.71 0.31 15.02
C ARG A 48 -3.30 -0.53 13.89
N PRO A 49 -2.55 -1.50 13.34
CA PRO A 49 -3.06 -2.41 12.32
C PRO A 49 -3.96 -3.50 12.92
N LYS A 50 -4.81 -3.12 13.88
CA LYS A 50 -5.88 -3.94 14.40
C LYS A 50 -7.13 -3.54 13.62
N VAL A 51 -7.66 -4.45 12.82
CA VAL A 51 -8.87 -4.21 12.03
C VAL A 51 -10.05 -4.95 12.67
N ALA A 52 -11.21 -4.29 12.73
CA ALA A 52 -12.46 -4.89 13.17
C ALA A 52 -13.57 -4.58 12.16
N ALA A 53 -14.44 -5.56 11.92
CA ALA A 53 -15.73 -5.35 11.28
C ALA A 53 -16.75 -4.96 12.34
N ILE A 54 -17.47 -3.87 12.12
CA ILE A 54 -18.52 -3.40 13.04
C ILE A 54 -19.79 -3.06 12.28
N GLU A 55 -20.93 -3.13 12.94
CA GLU A 55 -22.17 -2.58 12.40
C GLU A 55 -22.14 -1.04 12.44
N PRO A 56 -22.66 -0.33 11.42
CA PRO A 56 -22.71 1.13 11.39
C PRO A 56 -23.46 1.74 12.58
N THR A 57 -24.43 1.01 13.13
CA THR A 57 -25.21 1.37 14.32
C THR A 57 -24.36 1.55 15.58
N LEU A 58 -23.15 0.96 15.61
CA LEU A 58 -22.20 1.11 16.71
C LEU A 58 -21.39 2.42 16.63
N ILE A 59 -21.49 3.18 15.53
CA ILE A 59 -20.82 4.48 15.39
C ILE A 59 -21.65 5.55 16.10
N VAL A 60 -21.15 6.03 17.23
CA VAL A 60 -21.79 7.09 18.01
C VAL A 60 -21.47 8.48 17.45
N HIS A 61 -20.24 8.69 16.95
CA HIS A 61 -19.78 10.00 16.49
C HIS A 61 -18.60 9.87 15.51
N CYS A 62 -18.56 10.75 14.50
CA CYS A 62 -17.43 10.89 13.59
C CYS A 62 -16.57 12.09 14.05
N VAL A 63 -15.32 11.83 14.42
CA VAL A 63 -14.41 12.84 14.98
C VAL A 63 -13.81 13.76 13.90
N GLY A 64 -13.65 13.26 12.68
CA GLY A 64 -13.05 13.98 11.57
C GLY A 64 -12.60 13.04 10.46
N ALA A 65 -11.70 13.52 9.60
CA ALA A 65 -11.15 12.76 8.48
C ALA A 65 -9.63 12.90 8.42
N LEU A 66 -8.92 11.80 8.22
CA LEU A 66 -7.47 11.81 8.03
C LEU A 66 -7.10 12.56 6.74
N SER A 67 -5.93 13.21 6.74
CA SER A 67 -5.36 13.80 5.53
C SER A 67 -5.03 12.72 4.51
N ASN A 68 -4.93 13.09 3.22
CA ASN A 68 -4.53 12.14 2.17
C ASN A 68 -3.16 11.52 2.45
N ARG A 69 -2.25 12.29 3.06
CA ARG A 69 -0.93 11.82 3.44
C ARG A 69 -1.00 10.75 4.53
N ASP A 70 -1.70 11.05 5.63
CA ASP A 70 -1.87 10.09 6.72
C ASP A 70 -2.63 8.84 6.26
N LEU A 71 -3.61 8.97 5.35
CA LEU A 71 -4.32 7.84 4.76
C LEU A 71 -3.40 6.89 3.97
N LEU A 72 -2.49 7.44 3.15
CA LEU A 72 -1.54 6.63 2.38
C LEU A 72 -0.59 5.83 3.30
N GLU A 73 -0.11 6.47 4.35
CA GLU A 73 0.78 5.81 5.32
C GLU A 73 0.03 4.77 6.16
N VAL A 74 -1.22 5.02 6.52
CA VAL A 74 -2.09 4.02 7.16
C VAL A 74 -2.32 2.81 6.25
N ASP A 75 -2.54 3.01 4.94
CA ASP A 75 -2.67 1.90 3.99
C ASP A 75 -1.38 1.07 3.91
N SER A 76 -0.22 1.73 3.79
CA SER A 76 1.10 1.09 3.81
C SER A 76 1.35 0.30 5.10
N CYS A 77 1.00 0.90 6.24
CA CYS A 77 1.07 0.29 7.57
C CYS A 77 0.20 -0.98 7.67
N LEU A 78 -1.06 -0.90 7.22
CA LEU A 78 -1.97 -2.05 7.20
C LEU A 78 -1.47 -3.15 6.28
N ARG A 79 -0.99 -2.82 5.08
CA ARG A 79 -0.38 -3.80 4.17
C ARG A 79 0.80 -4.50 4.80
N ARG A 80 1.68 -3.76 5.49
CA ARG A 80 2.84 -4.33 6.20
C ARG A 80 2.43 -5.33 7.25
N ALA A 81 1.52 -4.91 8.13
CA ALA A 81 1.08 -5.72 9.26
C ALA A 81 0.27 -6.95 8.84
N LEU A 82 -0.43 -6.87 7.71
CA LEU A 82 -1.20 -7.98 7.14
C LEU A 82 -0.37 -8.86 6.18
N GLY A 83 0.93 -8.57 5.99
CA GLY A 83 1.80 -9.34 5.11
C GLY A 83 1.53 -9.17 3.61
N LEU A 84 0.87 -8.08 3.21
CA LEU A 84 0.48 -7.77 1.82
C LEU A 84 1.56 -7.00 1.03
N ILE A 85 2.77 -6.87 1.60
CA ILE A 85 3.88 -6.14 0.98
C ILE A 85 4.61 -6.97 -0.09
N GLU A 86 4.58 -8.30 0.03
CA GLU A 86 5.35 -9.18 -0.86
C GLU A 86 4.60 -9.60 -2.13
N THR A 87 3.27 -9.55 -2.13
CA THR A 87 2.47 -9.94 -3.31
C THR A 87 2.18 -8.77 -4.26
N ALA A 88 2.45 -7.53 -3.84
CA ALA A 88 2.02 -6.35 -4.59
C ALA A 88 2.65 -6.22 -5.98
N LEU A 89 3.91 -6.59 -6.19
CA LEU A 89 4.52 -6.47 -7.52
C LEU A 89 4.11 -7.62 -8.43
N ASP A 90 4.11 -8.86 -7.94
CA ASP A 90 3.74 -10.03 -8.73
C ASP A 90 2.25 -10.01 -9.11
N ASP A 91 1.37 -9.58 -8.19
CA ASP A 91 -0.07 -9.42 -8.45
C ASP A 91 -0.32 -8.25 -9.42
N VAL A 92 0.38 -7.11 -9.24
CA VAL A 92 0.30 -5.98 -10.18
C VAL A 92 0.81 -6.36 -11.56
N LEU A 93 1.91 -7.11 -11.65
CA LEU A 93 2.43 -7.61 -12.92
C LEU A 93 1.48 -8.62 -13.58
N ALA A 94 0.75 -9.40 -12.79
CA ALA A 94 -0.22 -10.39 -13.29
C ALA A 94 -1.51 -9.75 -13.83
N GLU A 95 -1.99 -8.67 -13.22
CA GLU A 95 -3.24 -8.00 -13.60
C GLU A 95 -3.05 -6.82 -14.58
N MET A 96 -1.83 -6.29 -14.71
CA MET A 96 -1.58 -5.11 -15.54
C MET A 96 -1.56 -5.43 -17.05
N ASP A 97 -2.57 -4.95 -17.77
CA ASP A 97 -2.57 -4.95 -19.23
C ASP A 97 -1.82 -3.72 -19.78
N LEU A 98 -0.54 -3.92 -20.09
CA LEU A 98 0.32 -2.88 -20.68
C LEU A 98 -0.17 -2.38 -22.05
N THR A 99 -1.03 -3.11 -22.76
CA THR A 99 -1.55 -2.69 -24.07
C THR A 99 -2.58 -1.56 -23.97
N THR A 100 -3.15 -1.36 -22.78
CA THR A 100 -4.11 -0.28 -22.50
C THR A 100 -3.45 1.00 -21.97
N GLN A 101 -2.15 0.96 -21.70
CA GLN A 101 -1.40 2.08 -21.12
C GLN A 101 -0.81 3.00 -22.19
N PRO A 102 -0.54 4.28 -21.86
CA PRO A 102 0.17 5.17 -22.78
C PRO A 102 1.53 4.61 -23.19
N VAL A 103 1.86 4.68 -24.48
CA VAL A 103 3.12 4.14 -25.05
C VAL A 103 4.35 4.65 -24.31
N ALA A 104 4.37 5.93 -23.91
CA ALA A 104 5.48 6.51 -23.16
C ALA A 104 5.67 5.86 -21.77
N THR A 105 4.57 5.46 -21.11
CA THR A 105 4.61 4.77 -19.81
C THR A 105 5.16 3.35 -19.97
N VAL A 106 4.69 2.63 -21.00
CA VAL A 106 5.16 1.27 -21.31
C VAL A 106 6.65 1.28 -21.65
N GLN A 107 7.09 2.24 -22.47
CA GLN A 107 8.49 2.42 -22.83
C GLN A 107 9.36 2.73 -21.60
N ALA A 108 8.96 3.68 -20.77
CA ALA A 108 9.71 4.05 -19.57
C ALA A 108 9.81 2.89 -18.56
N LEU A 109 8.74 2.09 -18.42
CA LEU A 109 8.75 0.89 -17.60
C LEU A 109 9.73 -0.15 -18.16
N ALA A 110 9.71 -0.41 -19.47
CA ALA A 110 10.61 -1.35 -20.12
C ALA A 110 12.09 -0.93 -19.93
N GLU A 111 12.42 0.33 -20.16
CA GLU A 111 13.77 0.87 -19.99
C GLU A 111 14.27 0.72 -18.54
N LYS A 112 13.43 1.06 -17.55
CA LYS A 112 13.76 0.91 -16.12
C LYS A 112 13.96 -0.56 -15.73
N SER A 113 13.10 -1.46 -16.21
CA SER A 113 13.22 -2.89 -15.94
C SER A 113 14.49 -3.50 -16.53
N VAL A 114 14.85 -3.14 -17.77
CA VAL A 114 16.11 -3.57 -18.40
C VAL A 114 17.32 -3.02 -17.63
N ALA A 115 17.31 -1.73 -17.29
CA ALA A 115 18.41 -1.12 -16.53
C ALA A 115 18.61 -1.78 -15.16
N ALA A 116 17.52 -2.07 -14.43
CA ALA A 116 17.58 -2.79 -13.16
C ALA A 116 18.15 -4.20 -13.33
N THR A 117 17.73 -4.92 -14.37
CA THR A 117 18.19 -6.28 -14.67
C THR A 117 19.68 -6.33 -14.99
N VAL A 118 20.18 -5.37 -15.77
CA VAL A 118 21.61 -5.21 -16.06
C VAL A 118 22.39 -4.88 -14.78
N ALA A 119 21.86 -4.00 -13.94
CA ALA A 119 22.49 -3.66 -12.66
C ALA A 119 22.61 -4.89 -11.75
N TYR A 120 21.55 -5.72 -11.64
CA TYR A 120 21.59 -6.96 -10.85
C TYR A 120 22.62 -7.96 -11.38
N ALA A 121 22.68 -8.15 -12.70
CA ALA A 121 23.67 -9.03 -13.33
C ALA A 121 25.11 -8.55 -13.07
N SER A 122 25.36 -7.24 -13.17
CA SER A 122 26.67 -6.63 -12.89
C SER A 122 27.09 -6.73 -11.43
N ALA A 123 26.12 -6.77 -10.50
CA ALA A 123 26.36 -6.86 -9.06
C ALA A 123 26.56 -8.31 -8.55
N GLY A 124 26.60 -9.32 -9.44
CA GLY A 124 26.78 -10.73 -9.06
C GLY A 124 25.61 -11.32 -8.25
N LYS A 125 24.46 -10.64 -8.21
CA LYS A 125 23.24 -11.14 -7.57
C LYS A 125 22.58 -12.12 -8.53
N SER A 126 22.64 -13.41 -8.18
CA SER A 126 22.33 -14.57 -9.02
C SER A 126 20.94 -14.59 -9.68
N ARG A 127 20.84 -15.40 -10.76
CA ARG A 127 19.66 -15.87 -11.55
C ARG A 127 19.04 -14.95 -12.60
N VAL A 128 19.70 -13.87 -13.01
CA VAL A 128 19.26 -13.11 -14.19
C VAL A 128 19.62 -13.86 -15.48
N ASP A 129 18.60 -14.27 -16.25
CA ASP A 129 18.76 -14.87 -17.57
C ASP A 129 18.83 -13.78 -18.65
N LEU A 130 20.04 -13.28 -18.90
CA LEU A 130 20.30 -12.24 -19.90
C LEU A 130 20.05 -12.71 -21.33
N ASP A 131 20.21 -14.00 -21.61
CA ASP A 131 20.03 -14.54 -22.96
C ASP A 131 18.56 -14.61 -23.34
N ARG A 132 17.68 -14.95 -22.40
CA ARG A 132 16.24 -14.81 -22.59
C ARG A 132 15.83 -13.36 -22.85
N LEU A 133 16.38 -12.40 -22.10
CA LEU A 133 16.08 -10.98 -22.29
C LEU A 133 16.50 -10.50 -23.68
N ARG A 134 17.70 -10.88 -24.14
CA ARG A 134 18.19 -10.57 -25.50
C ARG A 134 17.26 -11.10 -26.58
N LYS A 135 16.80 -12.35 -26.44
CA LYS A 135 15.87 -12.97 -27.39
C LYS A 135 14.54 -12.23 -27.49
N LEU A 136 14.02 -11.71 -26.39
CA LEU A 136 12.78 -10.91 -26.37
C LEU A 136 12.95 -9.54 -27.04
N LEU A 137 14.15 -8.97 -26.99
CA LEU A 137 14.45 -7.66 -27.61
C LEU A 137 14.82 -7.77 -29.09
N SER A 138 15.27 -8.94 -29.56
CA SER A 138 15.71 -9.14 -30.94
C SER A 138 14.57 -9.34 -31.95
N GLY A 139 13.34 -9.61 -31.51
CA GLY A 139 12.18 -9.83 -32.38
C GLY A 139 12.16 -11.18 -33.08
#